data_AF-A0A522YYW3-F1
#
_entry.id   AF-A0A522YYW3-F1
#
_cell.length_a   1.000
_cell.length_b   1.000
_cell.length_c   1.000
_cell.angle_alpha   90.00
_cell.angle_beta   90.00
_cell.angle_gamma   90.00
#
_symmetry.space_group_name_H-M   'P 1'
#
loop_
_entity.id
_entity.type
_entity.pdbx_description
1 polymer ?
#
loop_
_entity_poly.entity_id
_entity_poly.type
_entity_poly.pdbx_seq_one_letter_code
_entity_poly.pdbx_strand_id
1 'polypeptide(L)'
;MSSHPRPKPKEKDMLDKLSEFFDDKVQPKMKEFEKLLKKDIELDDLTPDKLLEYDPDSPFSYLSAFLRDKAVASVAPSSKFLVDKMVERMDPGSCPVIVEFGPAEGVMTRRILHAMPEDGTLMAVELNENFVKAVKRIRDPRLKVVHGDAFEIEAHLKAAGLKAPDCLVSGIPFSFFDPPKRLELAETIHRVLSPTGRFVAFQFTTHLIPVLNKTFRDVDISLEVRNLPPALVMTAKK
;
A
#
# COMPACT_ATOMS: atom_id res chain seq x y z
N MET A 1 10.01 32.94 -12.90
CA MET A 1 10.86 32.34 -11.86
C MET A 1 9.94 31.75 -10.81
N SER A 2 9.75 30.43 -10.82
CA SER A 2 8.78 29.74 -9.95
C SER A 2 9.39 29.54 -8.57
N SER A 3 8.93 30.31 -7.59
CA SER A 3 9.31 30.16 -6.18
C SER A 3 8.52 29.01 -5.58
N HIS A 4 9.17 27.86 -5.37
CA HIS A 4 8.62 26.82 -4.51
C HIS A 4 8.54 27.36 -3.08
N PRO A 5 7.40 27.21 -2.37
CA PRO A 5 7.33 27.61 -0.98
C PRO A 5 8.28 26.74 -0.15
N ARG A 6 9.19 27.38 0.58
CA ARG A 6 10.08 26.69 1.53
C ARG A 6 9.22 26.03 2.62
N PRO A 7 9.45 24.75 2.96
CA PRO A 7 8.71 24.05 4.00
C PRO A 7 8.82 24.81 5.33
N LYS A 8 7.74 24.84 6.11
CA LYS A 8 7.70 25.58 7.38
C LYS A 8 8.72 24.97 8.37
N PRO A 9 9.32 25.75 9.29
CA PRO A 9 10.44 25.29 10.13
C PRO A 9 10.19 23.99 10.92
N LYS A 10 8.94 23.73 11.32
CA LYS A 10 8.54 22.51 12.05
C LYS A 10 8.48 21.24 11.18
N GLU A 11 8.25 21.40 9.89
CA GLU A 11 8.09 20.32 8.92
C GLU A 11 9.46 19.83 8.45
N LYS A 12 10.39 20.76 8.22
CA LYS A 12 11.79 20.43 7.95
C LYS A 12 12.44 19.69 9.12
N ASP A 13 12.23 20.17 10.34
CA ASP A 13 12.77 19.54 11.56
C ASP A 13 12.17 18.14 11.80
N MET A 14 10.90 17.92 11.43
CA MET A 14 10.27 16.60 11.46
C MET A 14 10.84 15.67 10.39
N LEU A 15 11.05 16.16 9.17
CA LEU A 15 11.64 15.41 8.07
C LEU A 15 13.11 15.05 8.34
N ASP A 16 13.87 15.97 8.93
CA ASP A 16 15.26 15.75 9.33
C ASP A 16 15.30 14.69 10.46
N LYS A 17 14.43 14.77 11.47
CA LYS A 17 14.29 13.75 12.53
C LYS A 17 13.80 12.40 12.03
N LEU A 18 12.91 12.39 11.03
CA LEU A 18 12.47 11.16 10.37
C LEU A 18 13.59 10.56 9.53
N SER A 19 14.39 11.38 8.85
CA SER A 19 15.57 10.95 8.09
C SER A 19 16.61 10.36 9.03
N GLU A 20 16.95 11.05 10.12
CA GLU A 20 17.86 10.55 11.15
C GLU A 20 17.34 9.26 11.79
N PHE A 21 16.06 9.19 12.15
CA PHE A 21 15.47 7.95 12.68
C PHE A 21 15.55 6.82 11.65
N PHE A 22 15.27 7.11 10.38
CA PHE A 22 15.33 6.12 9.31
C PHE A 22 16.78 5.65 9.11
N ASP A 23 17.75 6.55 9.10
CA ASP A 23 19.17 6.24 8.93
C ASP A 23 19.77 5.52 10.14
N ASP A 24 19.35 5.84 11.36
CA ASP A 24 19.90 5.26 12.59
C ASP A 24 19.23 3.96 13.02
N LYS A 25 17.91 3.84 12.82
CA LYS A 25 17.11 2.74 13.39
C LYS A 25 16.56 1.79 12.35
N VAL A 26 16.34 2.26 11.12
CA VAL A 26 15.70 1.47 10.06
C VAL A 26 16.73 0.98 9.04
N GLN A 27 17.61 1.85 8.53
CA GLN A 27 18.67 1.53 7.57
C GLN A 27 19.59 0.39 8.01
N PRO A 28 20.04 0.29 9.28
CA PRO A 28 20.88 -0.81 9.70
C PRO A 28 20.13 -2.14 9.66
N LYS A 29 18.87 -2.16 10.09
CA LYS A 29 17.99 -3.33 10.01
C LYS A 29 17.64 -3.69 8.57
N MET A 30 17.45 -2.69 7.71
CA MET A 30 17.24 -2.86 6.27
C MET A 30 18.49 -3.37 5.58
N LYS A 31 19.68 -2.90 5.94
CA LYS A 31 20.97 -3.42 5.43
C LYS A 31 21.26 -4.82 5.91
N GLU A 32 20.90 -5.14 7.16
CA GLU A 32 20.98 -6.49 7.71
C GLU A 32 20.02 -7.43 6.99
N PHE A 33 18.78 -6.99 6.76
CA PHE A 33 17.78 -7.68 5.95
C PHE A 33 18.21 -7.83 4.48
N GLU A 34 18.77 -6.79 3.85
CA GLU A 34 19.35 -6.84 2.50
C GLU A 34 20.58 -7.75 2.43
N LYS A 35 21.40 -7.81 3.48
CA LYS A 35 22.56 -8.73 3.56
C LYS A 35 22.11 -10.18 3.72
N LEU A 36 20.97 -10.41 4.39
CA LEU A 36 20.26 -11.68 4.43
C LEU A 36 19.68 -12.03 3.05
N LEU A 37 19.10 -11.08 2.33
CA LEU A 37 18.55 -11.27 0.97
C LEU A 37 19.63 -11.46 -0.12
N LYS A 38 20.75 -10.74 -0.04
CA LYS A 38 21.86 -10.80 -1.02
C LYS A 38 22.73 -12.03 -0.88
N LYS A 39 22.58 -12.82 0.18
CA LYS A 39 23.32 -14.07 0.32
C LYS A 39 22.83 -15.16 -0.64
N ASP A 40 21.64 -15.01 -1.24
CA ASP A 40 21.00 -16.08 -2.02
C ASP A 40 20.43 -15.66 -3.39
N ILE A 41 20.79 -14.49 -3.98
CA ILE A 41 20.23 -14.08 -5.29
C ILE A 41 21.27 -13.33 -6.15
N GLU A 42 21.70 -13.93 -7.27
CA GLU A 42 22.38 -13.23 -8.38
C GLU A 42 21.36 -12.57 -9.32
N LEU A 43 21.69 -11.39 -9.86
CA LEU A 43 20.75 -10.28 -10.13
C LEU A 43 20.56 -9.92 -11.62
N ASP A 44 20.72 -10.87 -12.55
CA ASP A 44 20.78 -10.55 -13.99
C ASP A 44 19.49 -10.79 -14.81
N ASP A 45 18.37 -11.23 -14.21
CA ASP A 45 17.34 -11.94 -15.00
C ASP A 45 15.87 -11.47 -14.80
N LEU A 46 15.67 -10.16 -14.63
CA LEU A 46 14.35 -9.53 -14.39
C LEU A 46 13.71 -8.99 -15.68
N THR A 47 12.79 -9.76 -16.28
CA THR A 47 11.90 -9.28 -17.37
C THR A 47 10.42 -9.27 -16.93
N PRO A 48 9.56 -8.43 -17.55
CA PRO A 48 8.16 -8.25 -17.13
C PRO A 48 7.30 -9.52 -17.12
N ASP A 49 7.64 -10.50 -17.96
CA ASP A 49 6.86 -11.74 -18.11
C ASP A 49 7.02 -12.68 -16.89
N LYS A 50 8.14 -12.59 -16.17
CA LYS A 50 8.39 -13.37 -14.94
C LYS A 50 7.65 -12.85 -13.70
N LEU A 51 7.03 -11.66 -13.75
CA LEU A 51 6.26 -11.11 -12.63
C LEU A 51 4.91 -11.83 -12.40
N LEU A 52 4.46 -12.64 -13.37
CA LEU A 52 3.15 -13.29 -13.36
C LEU A 52 3.19 -14.78 -12.97
N GLU A 53 4.36 -15.41 -12.86
CA GLU A 53 4.50 -16.80 -12.44
C GLU A 53 4.87 -16.91 -10.94
N TYR A 54 4.14 -17.74 -10.19
CA TYR A 54 4.48 -18.06 -8.80
C TYR A 54 5.67 -19.04 -8.78
N ASP A 55 6.83 -18.55 -8.34
CA ASP A 55 8.10 -19.28 -8.26
C ASP A 55 8.57 -19.37 -6.78
N PRO A 56 8.75 -20.59 -6.22
CA PRO A 56 9.21 -20.79 -4.84
C PRO A 56 10.63 -20.29 -4.55
N ASP A 57 11.44 -19.97 -5.57
CA ASP A 57 12.80 -19.44 -5.42
C ASP A 57 12.90 -17.93 -5.72
N SER A 58 11.76 -17.27 -5.93
CA SER A 58 11.65 -15.81 -6.14
C SER A 58 11.83 -15.00 -4.84
N PRO A 59 12.40 -13.77 -4.86
CA PRO A 59 12.45 -12.88 -3.69
C PRO A 59 11.06 -12.56 -3.08
N PHE A 60 9.97 -12.79 -3.82
CA PHE A 60 8.58 -12.71 -3.33
C PHE A 60 8.11 -13.99 -2.62
N SER A 61 8.78 -15.11 -2.85
CA SER A 61 8.74 -16.29 -1.98
C SER A 61 9.19 -15.91 -0.58
N TYR A 62 10.10 -14.96 -0.37
CA TYR A 62 10.54 -14.59 0.97
C TYR A 62 9.52 -13.79 1.78
N LEU A 63 8.76 -12.86 1.19
CA LEU A 63 7.65 -12.21 1.91
C LEU A 63 6.51 -13.20 2.18
N SER A 64 6.24 -14.11 1.24
CA SER A 64 5.27 -15.19 1.43
C SER A 64 5.78 -16.35 2.32
N ALA A 65 7.10 -16.54 2.47
CA ALA A 65 7.77 -17.47 3.36
C ALA A 65 7.88 -16.88 4.77
N PHE A 66 8.11 -15.57 4.90
CA PHE A 66 7.97 -14.82 6.16
C PHE A 66 6.56 -14.93 6.71
N LEU A 67 5.56 -14.99 5.83
CA LEU A 67 4.15 -15.23 6.18
C LEU A 67 3.79 -16.72 6.39
N ARG A 68 4.59 -17.67 5.89
CA ARG A 68 4.32 -19.13 5.96
C ARG A 68 5.10 -19.88 7.03
N ASP A 69 6.23 -19.36 7.51
CA ASP A 69 6.99 -20.02 8.56
C ASP A 69 6.21 -19.98 9.87
N LYS A 70 5.81 -21.13 10.42
CA LYS A 70 4.97 -21.22 11.64
C LYS A 70 5.62 -20.57 12.86
N ALA A 71 6.93 -20.37 12.86
CA ALA A 71 7.65 -19.62 13.89
C ALA A 71 7.48 -18.10 13.73
N VAL A 72 7.44 -17.59 12.49
CA VAL A 72 7.29 -16.16 12.15
C VAL A 72 5.83 -15.75 11.93
N ALA A 73 4.92 -16.67 11.62
CA ALA A 73 3.47 -16.44 11.54
C ALA A 73 2.85 -16.03 12.89
N SER A 74 3.57 -16.22 14.00
CA SER A 74 3.20 -15.67 15.31
C SER A 74 3.52 -14.15 15.43
N VAL A 75 4.33 -13.60 14.51
CA VAL A 75 4.85 -12.23 14.44
C VAL A 75 5.22 -11.88 12.97
N ALA A 76 4.37 -11.87 11.94
CA ALA A 76 3.27 -10.95 11.68
C ALA A 76 2.85 -11.12 10.20
N PRO A 77 1.63 -11.63 9.87
CA PRO A 77 0.81 -10.93 8.87
C PRO A 77 0.76 -9.46 9.29
N SER A 78 0.71 -8.49 8.36
CA SER A 78 0.68 -7.04 8.67
C SER A 78 0.01 -6.83 10.03
N SER A 79 0.83 -6.47 11.03
CA SER A 79 0.45 -6.69 12.42
C SER A 79 -0.92 -6.09 12.66
N LYS A 80 -1.73 -6.67 13.56
CA LYS A 80 -3.05 -6.10 13.90
C LYS A 80 -2.98 -4.57 14.10
N PHE A 81 -1.87 -4.08 14.67
CA PHE A 81 -1.55 -2.67 14.80
C PHE A 81 -1.45 -1.92 13.46
N LEU A 82 -0.73 -2.46 12.46
CA LEU A 82 -0.65 -1.85 11.13
C LEU A 82 -2.02 -1.81 10.46
N VAL A 83 -2.76 -2.93 10.50
CA VAL A 83 -4.10 -3.00 9.90
C VAL A 83 -5.06 -2.03 10.57
N ASP A 84 -5.08 -1.99 11.91
CA ASP A 84 -5.91 -1.06 12.66
C ASP A 84 -5.52 0.39 12.38
N LYS A 85 -4.23 0.70 12.29
CA LYS A 85 -3.75 2.06 11.96
C LYS A 85 -4.10 2.48 10.54
N MET A 86 -3.93 1.58 9.56
CA MET A 86 -4.36 1.84 8.19
C MET A 86 -5.85 2.14 8.13
N VAL A 87 -6.68 1.31 8.78
CA VAL A 87 -8.13 1.50 8.84
C VAL A 87 -8.50 2.80 9.57
N GLU A 88 -7.81 3.17 10.65
CA GLU A 88 -8.00 4.47 11.29
C GLU A 88 -7.73 5.63 10.31
N ARG A 89 -6.62 5.56 9.55
CA ARG A 89 -6.27 6.59 8.56
C ARG A 89 -7.22 6.65 7.36
N MET A 90 -7.88 5.53 7.05
CA MET A 90 -8.88 5.48 6.00
C MET A 90 -10.19 6.15 6.41
N ASP A 91 -10.52 6.19 7.71
CA ASP A 91 -11.84 6.59 8.24
C ASP A 91 -13.01 6.01 7.40
N PRO A 92 -13.19 4.67 7.36
CA PRO A 92 -14.13 4.03 6.44
C PRO A 92 -15.58 4.41 6.69
N GLY A 93 -15.92 4.80 7.93
CA GLY A 93 -17.26 5.22 8.31
C GLY A 93 -17.77 6.45 7.53
N SER A 94 -16.85 7.25 6.96
CA SER A 94 -17.17 8.40 6.12
C SER A 94 -17.00 8.15 4.62
N CYS A 95 -16.74 6.90 4.21
CA CYS A 95 -16.39 6.54 2.83
C CYS A 95 -17.42 5.58 2.21
N PRO A 96 -18.44 6.11 1.52
CA PRO A 96 -19.38 5.29 0.73
C PRO A 96 -18.71 4.41 -0.32
N VAL A 97 -17.61 4.86 -0.94
CA VAL A 97 -16.85 4.05 -1.92
C VAL A 97 -15.39 3.97 -1.52
N ILE A 98 -14.91 2.74 -1.32
CA ILE A 98 -13.51 2.43 -1.00
C ILE A 98 -12.93 1.53 -2.09
N VAL A 99 -11.70 1.79 -2.50
CA VAL A 99 -10.90 0.91 -3.36
C VAL A 99 -9.72 0.38 -2.57
N GLU A 100 -9.48 -0.92 -2.64
CA GLU A 100 -8.31 -1.60 -2.07
C GLU A 100 -7.46 -2.20 -3.20
N PHE A 101 -6.20 -1.79 -3.27
CA PHE A 101 -5.19 -2.38 -4.14
C PHE A 101 -4.37 -3.43 -3.40
N GLY A 102 -4.28 -4.63 -3.98
CA GLY A 102 -3.50 -5.74 -3.43
C GLY A 102 -4.05 -6.25 -2.09
N PRO A 103 -5.30 -6.75 -2.04
CA PRO A 103 -5.92 -7.28 -0.83
C PRO A 103 -5.24 -8.55 -0.27
N ALA A 104 -4.43 -9.26 -1.06
CA ALA A 104 -3.81 -10.54 -0.71
C ALA A 104 -4.85 -11.56 -0.20
N GLU A 105 -4.67 -12.12 1.01
CA GLU A 105 -5.63 -13.06 1.63
C GLU A 105 -6.89 -12.36 2.23
N GLY A 106 -6.97 -11.03 2.12
CA GLY A 106 -8.13 -10.23 2.53
C GLY A 106 -8.15 -9.85 4.02
N VAL A 107 -6.99 -9.79 4.69
CA VAL A 107 -6.91 -9.35 6.10
C VAL A 107 -7.41 -7.91 6.26
N MET A 108 -6.91 -7.00 5.42
CA MET A 108 -7.31 -5.60 5.41
C MET A 108 -8.75 -5.45 4.89
N THR A 109 -9.11 -6.13 3.80
CA THR A 109 -10.47 -6.21 3.26
C THR A 109 -11.51 -6.46 4.35
N ARG A 110 -11.33 -7.49 5.18
CA ARG A 110 -12.28 -7.82 6.28
C ARG A 110 -12.39 -6.69 7.29
N ARG A 111 -11.28 -6.04 7.62
CA ARG A 111 -11.26 -4.95 8.61
C ARG A 111 -11.95 -3.70 8.08
N ILE A 112 -11.78 -3.40 6.79
CA ILE A 112 -12.48 -2.30 6.11
C ILE A 112 -13.99 -2.57 6.11
N LEU A 113 -14.41 -3.76 5.66
CA LEU A 113 -15.82 -4.16 5.64
C LEU A 113 -16.46 -4.04 7.03
N HIS A 114 -15.73 -4.37 8.10
CA HIS A 114 -16.25 -4.22 9.46
C HIS A 114 -16.45 -2.75 9.89
N ALA A 115 -15.65 -1.83 9.37
CA ALA A 115 -15.65 -0.42 9.78
C ALA A 115 -16.45 0.51 8.85
N MET A 116 -16.77 0.07 7.63
CA MET A 116 -17.49 0.87 6.64
C MET A 116 -19.02 0.82 6.84
N PRO A 117 -19.76 1.80 6.31
CA PRO A 117 -21.23 1.82 6.36
C PRO A 117 -21.89 0.59 5.74
N GLU A 118 -23.12 0.29 6.16
CA GLU A 118 -23.92 -0.82 5.63
C GLU A 118 -24.27 -0.65 4.15
N ASP A 119 -24.36 0.60 3.67
CA ASP A 119 -24.66 0.96 2.29
C ASP A 119 -23.41 1.29 1.45
N GLY A 120 -22.21 1.13 2.01
CA GLY A 120 -20.96 1.39 1.31
C GLY A 120 -20.59 0.28 0.31
N THR A 121 -19.60 0.55 -0.55
CA THR A 121 -19.01 -0.44 -1.47
C THR A 121 -17.49 -0.46 -1.33
N LEU A 122 -16.91 -1.66 -1.21
CA LEU A 122 -15.48 -1.90 -1.26
C LEU A 122 -15.13 -2.63 -2.57
N MET A 123 -14.34 -2.01 -3.43
CA MET A 123 -13.76 -2.65 -4.60
C MET A 123 -12.33 -3.10 -4.29
N ALA A 124 -12.08 -4.41 -4.28
CA ALA A 124 -10.75 -4.99 -4.13
C ALA A 124 -10.19 -5.35 -5.50
N VAL A 125 -9.07 -4.75 -5.90
CA VAL A 125 -8.38 -4.98 -7.18
C VAL A 125 -7.10 -5.78 -6.93
N GLU A 126 -6.99 -6.93 -7.58
CA GLU A 126 -5.90 -7.88 -7.39
C GLU A 126 -5.49 -8.50 -8.73
N LEU A 127 -4.19 -8.64 -8.97
CA LEU A 127 -3.62 -9.26 -10.18
C LEU A 127 -3.46 -10.77 -10.03
N ASN A 128 -3.18 -11.26 -8.81
CA ASN A 128 -2.95 -12.67 -8.55
C ASN A 128 -4.26 -13.45 -8.40
N GLU A 129 -4.49 -14.42 -9.29
CA GLU A 129 -5.74 -15.19 -9.32
C GLU A 129 -6.00 -15.98 -8.02
N ASN A 130 -4.96 -16.42 -7.31
CA ASN A 130 -5.11 -17.15 -6.04
C ASN A 130 -5.61 -16.22 -4.93
N PHE A 131 -5.10 -14.99 -4.86
CA PHE A 131 -5.60 -13.99 -3.92
C PHE A 131 -7.00 -13.51 -4.29
N VAL A 132 -7.30 -13.35 -5.59
CA VAL A 132 -8.69 -13.13 -6.05
C VAL A 132 -9.62 -14.22 -5.53
N LYS A 133 -9.24 -15.51 -5.65
CA LYS A 133 -10.02 -16.64 -5.12
C LYS A 133 -10.16 -16.58 -3.60
N ALA A 134 -9.11 -16.20 -2.87
CA ALA A 134 -9.14 -16.08 -1.42
C ALA A 134 -10.11 -14.97 -0.96
N VAL A 135 -10.03 -13.78 -1.55
CA VAL A 135 -10.87 -12.62 -1.23
C VAL A 135 -12.32 -12.89 -1.63
N LYS A 136 -12.59 -13.57 -2.75
CA LYS A 136 -13.95 -13.99 -3.14
C LYS A 136 -14.64 -14.93 -2.15
N ARG A 137 -13.90 -15.56 -1.21
CA ARG A 137 -14.51 -16.36 -0.13
C ARG A 137 -15.11 -15.49 0.97
N ILE A 138 -14.80 -14.20 1.02
CA ILE A 138 -15.42 -13.24 1.93
C ILE A 138 -16.84 -12.97 1.45
N ARG A 139 -17.82 -13.47 2.20
CA ARG A 139 -19.25 -13.27 1.88
C ARG A 139 -19.74 -11.97 2.51
N ASP A 140 -19.62 -10.88 1.76
CA ASP A 140 -20.18 -9.57 2.11
C ASP A 140 -20.78 -8.92 0.85
N PRO A 141 -22.04 -8.47 0.86
CA PRO A 141 -22.68 -7.88 -0.31
C PRO A 141 -22.05 -6.56 -0.77
N ARG A 142 -21.27 -5.89 0.10
CA ARG A 142 -20.58 -4.63 -0.21
C ARG A 142 -19.25 -4.85 -0.94
N LEU A 143 -18.73 -6.07 -0.95
CA LEU A 143 -17.44 -6.40 -1.55
C LEU A 143 -17.58 -6.73 -3.05
N LYS A 144 -16.86 -5.98 -3.89
CA LYS A 144 -16.65 -6.25 -5.32
C LYS A 144 -15.20 -6.63 -5.55
N VAL A 145 -14.94 -7.86 -5.99
CA VAL A 145 -13.57 -8.33 -6.28
C VAL A 145 -13.31 -8.27 -7.78
N VAL A 146 -12.29 -7.50 -8.17
CA VAL A 146 -11.82 -7.34 -9.55
C VAL A 146 -10.49 -8.06 -9.69
N HIS A 147 -10.42 -9.00 -10.64
CA HIS A 147 -9.15 -9.52 -11.13
C HIS A 147 -8.66 -8.57 -12.22
N GLY A 148 -7.66 -7.74 -11.91
CA GLY A 148 -7.27 -6.65 -12.81
C GLY A 148 -6.09 -5.84 -12.29
N ASP A 149 -5.64 -4.91 -13.11
CA ASP A 149 -4.50 -4.05 -12.83
C ASP A 149 -4.94 -2.77 -12.11
N ALA A 150 -4.19 -2.39 -11.07
CA ALA A 150 -4.37 -1.11 -10.38
C ALA A 150 -4.23 0.11 -11.32
N PHE A 151 -3.42 0.01 -12.38
CA PHE A 151 -3.29 1.06 -13.39
C PHE A 151 -4.58 1.25 -14.22
N GLU A 152 -5.46 0.25 -14.27
CA GLU A 152 -6.74 0.30 -15.01
C GLU A 152 -7.94 0.69 -14.12
N ILE A 153 -7.69 1.25 -12.93
CA ILE A 153 -8.75 1.55 -11.94
C ILE A 153 -9.90 2.40 -12.50
N GLU A 154 -9.65 3.33 -13.43
CA GLU A 154 -10.71 4.09 -14.08
C GLU A 154 -11.71 3.20 -14.83
N ALA A 155 -11.19 2.24 -15.59
CA ALA A 155 -12.00 1.28 -16.33
C ALA A 155 -12.77 0.36 -15.36
N HIS A 156 -12.13 -0.08 -14.28
CA HIS A 156 -12.76 -0.93 -13.27
C HIS A 156 -13.90 -0.22 -12.54
N LEU A 157 -13.72 1.04 -12.13
CA LEU A 157 -14.77 1.87 -11.52
C LEU A 157 -15.95 2.05 -12.46
N LYS A 158 -15.67 2.39 -13.73
CA LYS A 158 -16.70 2.56 -14.77
C LYS A 158 -17.48 1.28 -15.03
N ALA A 159 -16.80 0.15 -15.20
CA ALA A 159 -17.44 -1.14 -15.44
C ALA A 159 -18.32 -1.58 -14.27
N ALA A 160 -17.94 -1.24 -13.03
CA ALA A 160 -18.72 -1.53 -11.83
C ALA A 160 -19.84 -0.51 -11.53
N GLY A 161 -19.98 0.53 -12.34
CA GLY A 161 -20.93 1.63 -12.14
C GLY A 161 -20.69 2.43 -10.86
N LEU A 162 -19.44 2.48 -10.38
CA LEU A 162 -19.08 3.17 -9.15
C LEU A 162 -18.74 4.64 -9.40
N LYS A 163 -19.07 5.47 -8.41
CA LYS A 163 -18.62 6.86 -8.34
C LYS A 163 -17.13 6.92 -7.98
N ALA A 164 -16.56 8.11 -8.04
CA ALA A 164 -15.21 8.38 -7.54
C ALA A 164 -15.06 7.89 -6.09
N PRO A 165 -14.03 7.07 -5.76
CA PRO A 165 -13.80 6.60 -4.41
C PRO A 165 -13.46 7.73 -3.44
N ASP A 166 -13.96 7.61 -2.21
CA ASP A 166 -13.64 8.51 -1.09
C ASP A 166 -12.36 8.10 -0.39
N CYS A 167 -12.04 6.81 -0.43
CA CYS A 167 -10.75 6.29 0.01
C CYS A 167 -10.20 5.28 -0.98
N LEU A 168 -8.91 5.42 -1.28
CA LEU A 168 -8.14 4.38 -1.95
C LEU A 168 -7.04 3.93 -0.99
N VAL A 169 -6.99 2.63 -0.71
CA VAL A 169 -5.96 2.02 0.13
C VAL A 169 -5.09 1.08 -0.69
N SER A 170 -3.80 1.05 -0.43
CA SER A 170 -2.89 0.12 -1.10
C SER A 170 -2.05 -0.68 -0.13
N GLY A 171 -2.12 -2.01 -0.29
CA GLY A 171 -1.16 -2.97 0.24
C GLY A 171 -0.02 -3.29 -0.73
N ILE A 172 -0.04 -2.74 -1.94
CA ILE A 172 1.01 -2.95 -2.94
C ILE A 172 2.27 -2.19 -2.53
N PRO A 173 3.45 -2.84 -2.48
CA PRO A 173 4.71 -2.14 -2.30
C PRO A 173 5.05 -1.28 -3.54
N PHE A 174 5.09 0.04 -3.39
CA PHE A 174 5.43 0.97 -4.48
C PHE A 174 6.92 0.91 -4.87
N SER A 175 7.73 0.16 -4.12
CA SER A 175 9.11 -0.18 -4.49
C SER A 175 9.19 -1.13 -5.69
N PHE A 176 8.10 -1.80 -6.06
CA PHE A 176 8.06 -2.67 -7.25
C PHE A 176 7.99 -1.87 -8.56
N PHE A 177 7.56 -0.61 -8.48
CA PHE A 177 7.47 0.26 -9.63
C PHE A 177 8.73 1.10 -9.76
N ASP A 178 9.21 1.24 -11.00
CA ASP A 178 10.20 2.25 -11.35
C ASP A 178 9.63 3.67 -11.09
N PRO A 179 10.50 4.70 -11.02
CA PRO A 179 10.03 6.06 -10.70
C PRO A 179 8.93 6.59 -11.65
N PRO A 180 8.98 6.38 -12.98
CA PRO A 180 7.89 6.76 -13.88
C PRO A 180 6.56 6.09 -13.55
N LYS A 181 6.52 4.76 -13.42
CA LYS A 181 5.28 4.02 -13.10
C LYS A 181 4.74 4.36 -11.72
N ARG A 182 5.63 4.64 -10.75
CA ARG A 182 5.23 5.08 -9.41
C ARG A 182 4.47 6.41 -9.47
N LEU A 183 4.97 7.36 -10.26
CA LEU A 183 4.34 8.66 -10.46
C LEU A 183 3.02 8.50 -11.21
N GLU A 184 3.00 7.72 -12.29
CA GLU A 184 1.80 7.43 -13.08
C GLU A 184 0.68 6.85 -12.22
N LEU A 185 0.99 5.85 -11.37
CA LEU A 185 0.00 5.26 -10.48
C LEU A 185 -0.52 6.27 -9.45
N ALA A 186 0.37 7.08 -8.86
CA ALA A 186 -0.04 8.12 -7.91
C ALA A 186 -0.93 9.19 -8.55
N GLU A 187 -0.60 9.64 -9.77
CA GLU A 187 -1.42 10.59 -10.54
C GLU A 187 -2.78 9.98 -10.93
N THR A 188 -2.80 8.69 -11.24
CA THR A 188 -4.02 7.94 -11.54
C THR A 188 -4.92 7.83 -10.30
N ILE A 189 -4.36 7.45 -9.16
CA ILE A 189 -5.06 7.45 -7.85
C ILE A 189 -5.63 8.84 -7.57
N HIS A 190 -4.82 9.89 -7.67
CA HIS A 190 -5.27 11.25 -7.45
C HIS A 190 -6.42 11.62 -8.37
N ARG A 191 -6.35 11.29 -9.67
CA ARG A 191 -7.38 11.62 -10.66
C ARG A 191 -8.72 10.96 -10.34
N VAL A 192 -8.75 9.70 -9.94
CA VAL A 192 -10.00 8.96 -9.67
C VAL A 192 -10.64 9.28 -8.33
N LEU A 193 -9.88 9.71 -7.32
CA LEU A 193 -10.43 10.04 -6.01
C LEU A 193 -11.49 11.15 -6.07
N SER A 194 -12.47 11.09 -5.16
CA SER A 194 -13.43 12.17 -4.96
C SER A 194 -12.70 13.46 -4.52
N PRO A 195 -13.29 14.67 -4.70
CA PRO A 195 -12.61 15.93 -4.36
C PRO A 195 -12.15 16.05 -2.91
N THR A 196 -12.76 15.29 -2.00
CA THR A 196 -12.41 15.20 -0.57
C THR A 196 -11.77 13.86 -0.21
N GLY A 197 -11.45 13.06 -1.22
CA GLY A 197 -10.95 11.71 -1.06
C GLY A 197 -9.49 11.65 -0.61
N ARG A 198 -9.10 10.49 -0.07
CA ARG A 198 -7.76 10.24 0.45
C ARG A 198 -7.17 8.95 -0.07
N PHE A 199 -5.86 8.96 -0.27
CA PHE A 199 -5.05 7.79 -0.50
C PHE A 199 -4.35 7.37 0.80
N VAL A 200 -4.36 6.08 1.12
CA VAL A 200 -3.69 5.50 2.29
C VAL A 200 -2.82 4.33 1.86
N ALA A 201 -1.56 4.32 2.25
CA ALA A 201 -0.65 3.21 1.95
C ALA A 201 0.25 2.93 3.15
N PHE A 202 0.64 1.67 3.31
CA PHE A 202 1.81 1.36 4.13
C PHE A 202 2.99 0.98 3.23
N GLN A 203 4.19 1.39 3.59
CA GLN A 203 5.42 1.11 2.85
C GLN A 203 6.56 0.82 3.82
N PHE A 204 7.53 0.01 3.39
CA PHE A 204 8.79 -0.21 4.13
C PHE A 204 9.93 0.70 3.65
N THR A 205 9.67 1.53 2.63
CA THR A 205 10.64 2.46 2.04
C THR A 205 10.06 3.87 1.91
N THR A 206 10.92 4.86 1.73
CA THR A 206 10.56 6.28 1.60
C THR A 206 10.27 6.70 0.16
N HIS A 207 10.39 5.80 -0.81
CA HIS A 207 10.32 6.10 -2.24
C HIS A 207 9.00 6.72 -2.72
N LEU A 208 7.91 6.49 -1.98
CA LEU A 208 6.59 7.02 -2.29
C LEU A 208 6.40 8.47 -1.78
N ILE A 209 7.15 8.90 -0.76
CA ILE A 209 7.05 10.23 -0.16
C ILE A 209 7.20 11.37 -1.19
N PRO A 210 8.27 11.44 -2.02
CA PRO A 210 8.43 12.54 -2.97
C PRO A 210 7.34 12.53 -4.06
N VAL A 211 6.83 11.35 -4.41
CA VAL A 211 5.75 11.22 -5.39
C VAL A 211 4.44 11.77 -4.81
N LEU A 212 4.10 11.40 -3.57
CA LEU A 212 2.89 11.91 -2.91
C LEU A 212 2.93 13.43 -2.74
N ASN A 213 4.06 13.99 -2.31
CA ASN A 213 4.22 15.44 -2.14
C ASN A 213 4.13 16.22 -3.47
N LYS A 214 4.42 15.57 -4.60
CA LYS A 214 4.28 16.18 -5.93
C LYS A 214 2.82 16.15 -6.41
N THR A 215 2.08 15.10 -6.05
CA THR A 215 0.75 14.82 -6.62
C THR A 215 -0.40 15.29 -5.74
N PHE A 216 -0.25 15.30 -4.42
CA PHE A 216 -1.31 15.57 -3.45
C PHE A 216 -1.06 16.86 -2.67
N ARG A 217 -2.14 17.46 -2.13
CA ARG A 217 -2.07 18.75 -1.42
C ARG A 217 -1.59 18.63 0.02
N ASP A 218 -1.95 17.54 0.70
CA ASP A 218 -1.70 17.31 2.11
C ASP A 218 -1.25 15.86 2.31
N VAL A 219 -0.01 15.66 2.76
CA VAL A 219 0.62 14.35 2.94
C VAL A 219 1.07 14.22 4.39
N ASP A 220 0.50 13.25 5.10
CA ASP A 220 0.90 12.85 6.44
C ASP A 220 1.63 11.51 6.42
N ILE A 221 2.73 11.42 7.16
CA ILE A 221 3.54 10.22 7.26
C ILE A 221 3.72 9.90 8.72
N SER A 222 3.47 8.65 9.07
CA SER A 222 3.62 8.18 10.43
C SER A 222 4.21 6.78 10.45
N LEU A 223 4.93 6.43 11.51
CA LEU A 223 5.54 5.11 11.65
C LEU A 223 4.69 4.20 12.54
N GLU A 224 4.49 2.95 12.14
CA GLU A 224 3.95 1.89 13.01
C GLU A 224 5.09 1.00 13.48
N VAL A 225 5.63 1.34 14.65
CA VAL A 225 6.78 0.63 15.24
C VAL A 225 6.42 -0.73 15.83
N ARG A 226 5.14 -0.98 16.10
CA ARG A 226 4.65 -2.28 16.59
C ARG A 226 4.50 -3.30 15.46
N ASN A 227 4.58 -2.84 14.21
CA ASN A 227 4.76 -3.73 13.08
C ASN A 227 6.23 -4.15 13.02
N LEU A 228 6.49 -5.43 12.73
CA LEU A 228 7.84 -5.93 12.51
C LEU A 228 7.93 -6.47 11.07
N PRO A 229 8.77 -5.88 10.20
CA PRO A 229 9.53 -4.64 10.42
C PRO A 229 8.63 -3.40 10.54
N PRO A 230 9.09 -2.30 11.17
CA PRO A 230 8.31 -1.07 11.24
C PRO A 230 7.86 -0.59 9.86
N ALA A 231 6.60 -0.18 9.74
CA ALA A 231 6.01 0.27 8.48
C ALA A 231 5.69 1.76 8.52
N LEU A 232 5.98 2.47 7.43
CA LEU A 232 5.52 3.84 7.20
C LEU A 232 4.07 3.77 6.74
N VAL A 233 3.17 4.40 7.47
CA VAL A 233 1.78 4.65 7.07
C VAL A 233 1.71 6.07 6.51
N MET A 234 1.35 6.16 5.25
CA MET A 234 1.25 7.40 4.48
C MET A 234 -0.21 7.68 4.16
N THR A 235 -0.63 8.92 4.36
CA THR A 235 -1.97 9.41 4.02
C THR A 235 -1.82 10.64 3.15
N ALA A 236 -2.48 10.68 2.00
CA ALA A 236 -2.42 11.79 1.06
C ALA A 236 -3.84 12.23 0.66
N LYS A 237 -4.19 13.49 0.89
CA LYS A 237 -5.51 14.05 0.54
C LYS A 237 -5.46 14.73 -0.82
N LYS A 238 -6.47 14.45 -1.64
CA LYS A 238 -6.68 15.14 -2.93
C LYS A 238 -6.90 16.62 -2.70
#